data_AF-A0A524HQ34-F1
#
_entry.id   AF-A0A524HQ34-F1
#
_cell.length_a   1.000
_cell.length_b   1.000
_cell.length_c   1.000
_cell.angle_alpha   90.00
_cell.angle_beta   90.00
_cell.angle_gamma   90.00
#
_symmetry.space_group_name_H-M   'P 1'
#
loop_
_entity.id
_entity.type
_entity.pdbx_description
1 polymer ?
#
loop_
_entity_poly.entity_id
_entity_poly.type
_entity_poly.pdbx_seq_one_letter_code
_entity_poly.pdbx_strand_id
1 'polypeptide(L)'
;MCRNIRTLFNFDPPASDKEIRAASLQFVRKLSGFTKPSKANEAAFHRAVDDVSAAASLLLASLVTTGSPRNRDVEQAKARSRSARRFGGSPSGTAEA
;
A
#
# COMPACT_ATOMS: atom_id res chain seq x y z
N MET A 1 4.47 12.30 0.06
CA MET A 1 4.26 11.07 0.87
C MET A 1 3.88 9.90 -0.03
N CYS A 2 4.41 8.71 0.23
CA CYS A 2 4.06 7.46 -0.46
C CYS A 2 2.62 7.05 -0.16
N ARG A 3 1.65 7.75 -0.77
CA ARG A 3 0.20 7.59 -0.50
C ARG A 3 -0.33 6.16 -0.71
N ASN A 4 0.48 5.27 -1.30
CA ASN A 4 0.14 3.89 -1.62
C ASN A 4 0.92 2.80 -0.88
N ILE A 5 1.90 3.12 -0.02
CA ILE A 5 2.55 2.09 0.81
C ILE A 5 1.68 1.90 2.06
N ARG A 6 1.04 0.74 2.17
CA ARG A 6 0.14 0.37 3.28
C ARG A 6 0.88 -0.45 4.33
N THR A 7 0.45 -0.35 5.59
CA THR A 7 0.91 -1.25 6.64
C THR A 7 0.40 -2.67 6.37
N LEU A 8 1.30 -3.65 6.41
CA LEU A 8 0.99 -5.07 6.15
C LEU A 8 1.09 -5.98 7.39
N PHE A 9 1.65 -5.48 8.50
CA PHE A 9 1.82 -6.26 9.73
C PHE A 9 0.51 -6.40 10.53
N ASN A 10 0.37 -7.50 11.27
CA ASN A 10 -0.73 -7.79 12.19
C ASN A 10 -2.12 -7.78 11.53
N PHE A 11 -2.28 -8.59 10.48
CA PHE A 11 -3.56 -8.85 9.82
C PHE A 11 -3.89 -10.34 9.82
N ASP A 12 -5.19 -10.65 9.86
CA ASP A 12 -5.72 -11.99 9.64
C ASP A 12 -6.70 -11.95 8.44
N PRO A 13 -6.40 -12.67 7.32
CA PRO A 13 -5.21 -13.49 7.08
C PRO A 13 -3.90 -12.66 6.98
N PRO A 14 -2.71 -13.27 7.13
CA PRO A 14 -1.40 -12.62 6.96
C PRO A 14 -1.18 -12.10 5.55
N ALA A 15 -0.44 -10.98 5.41
CA ALA A 15 -0.19 -10.32 4.13
C ALA A 15 0.34 -11.30 3.07
N SER A 16 -0.23 -11.24 1.86
CA SER A 16 0.18 -12.10 0.76
C SER A 16 1.43 -11.57 0.07
N ASP A 17 2.19 -12.46 -0.57
CA ASP A 17 3.38 -12.11 -1.36
C ASP A 17 3.09 -11.04 -2.42
N LYS A 18 1.88 -11.07 -3.00
CA LYS A 18 1.43 -10.07 -3.98
C LYS A 18 1.32 -8.68 -3.36
N GLU A 19 0.80 -8.57 -2.15
CA GLU A 19 0.69 -7.28 -1.43
C GLU A 19 2.06 -6.77 -1.00
N ILE A 20 2.92 -7.66 -0.53
CA ILE A 20 4.31 -7.34 -0.17
C ILE A 20 5.05 -6.82 -1.41
N ARG A 21 4.98 -7.55 -2.52
CA ARG A 21 5.61 -7.14 -3.78
C ARG A 21 5.06 -5.83 -4.33
N ALA A 22 3.75 -5.61 -4.21
CA ALA A 22 3.14 -4.33 -4.59
C ALA A 22 3.66 -3.17 -3.72
N ALA A 23 3.82 -3.38 -2.41
CA ALA A 23 4.39 -2.38 -1.51
C ALA A 23 5.86 -2.08 -1.86
N SER A 24 6.67 -3.12 -2.09
CA SER A 24 8.07 -3.01 -2.54
C SER A 24 8.19 -2.23 -3.84
N LEU A 25 7.32 -2.51 -4.82
CA LEU A 25 7.27 -1.75 -6.07
C LEU A 25 7.05 -0.26 -5.82
N GLN A 26 6.09 0.11 -4.97
CA GLN A 26 5.83 1.52 -4.66
C GLN A 26 7.01 2.18 -3.92
N PHE A 27 7.69 1.42 -3.06
CA PHE A 27 8.91 1.88 -2.38
C PHE A 27 10.03 2.17 -3.39
N VAL A 28 10.33 1.22 -4.28
CA VAL A 28 11.38 1.37 -5.30
C VAL A 28 11.04 2.50 -6.28
N ARG A 29 9.77 2.65 -6.68
CA ARG A 29 9.32 3.81 -7.48
C ARG A 29 9.57 5.13 -6.76
N LYS A 30 9.30 5.20 -5.46
CA LYS A 30 9.55 6.42 -4.69
C LYS A 30 11.03 6.75 -4.61
N LEU A 31 11.86 5.74 -4.35
CA LEU A 31 13.29 5.91 -4.16
C LEU A 31 13.99 6.32 -5.47
N SER A 32 13.66 5.63 -6.56
CA SER A 32 14.24 5.89 -7.88
C SER A 32 13.66 7.12 -8.60
N GLY A 33 12.45 7.55 -8.23
CA GLY A 33 11.70 8.56 -8.97
C GLY A 33 11.08 8.04 -10.28
N PHE A 34 11.24 6.77 -10.62
CA PHE A 34 10.68 6.18 -11.84
C PHE A 34 9.28 5.64 -11.59
N THR A 35 8.31 6.05 -12.41
CA THR A 35 7.02 5.36 -12.52
C THR A 35 7.13 4.13 -13.45
N LYS A 36 7.90 4.29 -14.53
CA LYS A 36 8.33 3.25 -15.47
C LYS A 36 9.84 3.41 -15.70
N PRO A 37 10.66 2.38 -15.42
CA PRO A 37 12.10 2.47 -15.69
C PRO A 37 12.38 2.52 -17.20
N SER A 38 13.53 3.09 -17.58
CA SER A 38 14.04 2.96 -18.94
C SER A 38 14.49 1.52 -19.22
N LYS A 39 14.59 1.12 -20.49
CA LYS A 39 15.06 -0.24 -20.87
C LYS A 39 16.42 -0.57 -20.24
N ALA A 40 17.33 0.41 -20.16
CA ALA A 40 18.64 0.23 -19.57
C ALA A 40 18.59 -0.04 -18.04
N ASN A 41 17.60 0.52 -17.35
CA ASN A 41 17.46 0.41 -15.90
C ASN A 41 16.45 -0.66 -15.46
N GLU A 42 15.76 -1.31 -16.40
CA GLU A 42 14.67 -2.25 -16.12
C GLU A 42 15.13 -3.42 -15.26
N ALA A 43 16.26 -4.05 -15.60
CA ALA A 43 16.83 -5.15 -14.83
C ALA A 43 17.18 -4.75 -13.39
N ALA A 44 17.85 -3.61 -13.21
CA ALA A 44 18.24 -3.10 -11.89
C ALA A 44 17.00 -2.74 -11.05
N PHE A 45 15.99 -2.12 -11.68
CA PHE A 45 14.74 -1.76 -11.04
C PHE A 45 13.97 -2.99 -10.56
N HIS A 46 13.81 -4.01 -11.42
CA HIS A 46 13.11 -5.24 -11.06
C HIS A 46 13.83 -6.02 -9.97
N ARG A 47 15.16 -6.15 -10.05
CA ARG A 47 15.96 -6.77 -9.00
C ARG A 47 15.76 -6.09 -7.64
N ALA A 48 15.79 -4.75 -7.61
CA ALA A 48 15.54 -4.01 -6.37
C ALA A 48 14.13 -4.26 -5.80
N VAL A 49 13.12 -4.40 -6.66
CA VAL A 49 11.75 -4.75 -6.20
C VAL A 49 11.74 -6.13 -5.56
N ASP A 50 12.39 -7.11 -6.17
CA ASP A 50 12.40 -8.48 -5.65
C ASP A 50 13.21 -8.59 -4.35
N ASP A 51 14.38 -7.94 -4.27
CA ASP A 51 15.22 -7.88 -3.05
C ASP A 51 14.47 -7.24 -1.86
N VAL A 52 13.80 -6.10 -2.11
CA VAL A 52 12.99 -5.43 -1.07
C VAL A 52 11.79 -6.30 -0.67
N SER A 53 11.19 -7.04 -1.61
CA SER A 53 10.07 -7.94 -1.31
C SER A 53 10.51 -9.11 -0.43
N ALA A 54 11.67 -9.69 -0.69
CA ALA A 54 12.24 -10.74 0.14
C ALA A 54 12.52 -10.23 1.57
N ALA A 55 13.19 -9.08 1.68
CA ALA A 55 13.48 -8.45 2.97
C ALA A 55 12.21 -8.11 3.76
N ALA A 56 11.19 -7.55 3.09
CA ALA A 56 9.91 -7.23 3.70
C ALA A 56 9.14 -8.48 4.16
N SER A 57 9.20 -9.57 3.39
CA SER A 57 8.56 -10.85 3.77
C SER A 57 9.20 -11.43 5.03
N LEU A 58 10.54 -11.45 5.08
CA LEU A 58 11.28 -11.88 6.27
C LEU A 58 10.96 -11.01 7.49
N LEU A 59 10.93 -9.69 7.31
CA LEU A 59 10.54 -8.77 8.37
C LEU A 59 9.16 -9.10 8.91
N LEU A 60 8.14 -9.19 8.05
CA LEU A 60 6.76 -9.45 8.46
C LEU A 60 6.60 -10.80 9.17
N ALA A 61 7.35 -11.83 8.75
CA ALA A 61 7.38 -13.14 9.39
C ALA A 61 8.08 -13.12 10.77
N SER A 62 9.06 -12.23 10.96
CA SER A 62 9.83 -12.12 12.21
C SER A 62 9.19 -11.26 13.29
N LEU A 63 8.23 -10.40 12.93
CA LEU A 63 7.60 -9.48 13.86
C LEU A 63 6.59 -10.20 14.75
N VAL A 64 6.67 -9.96 16.06
CA VAL A 64 5.75 -10.50 17.07
C VAL A 64 4.92 -9.36 17.66
N THR A 65 3.65 -9.63 17.98
CA THR A 65 2.75 -8.67 18.60
C THR A 65 1.83 -9.38 19.58
N THR A 66 1.48 -8.70 20.67
CA THR A 66 0.45 -9.12 21.64
C THR A 66 -0.93 -8.55 21.31
N GLY A 67 -1.00 -7.59 20.40
CA GLY A 67 -2.26 -6.97 19.98
C GLY A 67 -3.07 -7.86 19.02
N SER A 68 -4.39 -7.80 19.13
CA SER A 68 -5.29 -8.58 18.28
C SER A 68 -5.07 -8.28 16.78
N PRO A 69 -5.17 -9.30 15.90
CA PRO A 69 -5.07 -9.11 14.46
C PRO A 69 -6.12 -8.15 13.92
N ARG A 70 -5.73 -7.35 12.91
CA ARG A 70 -6.64 -6.45 12.19
C ARG A 70 -7.29 -7.18 11.03
N ASN A 71 -8.56 -6.88 10.77
CA ASN A 71 -9.26 -7.37 9.59
C ASN A 71 -9.07 -6.39 8.41
N ARG A 72 -8.63 -6.90 7.26
CA ARG A 72 -8.35 -6.07 6.07
C ARG A 72 -9.59 -5.39 5.51
N ASP A 73 -10.73 -6.07 5.48
CA ASP A 73 -11.97 -5.52 4.90
C ASP A 73 -12.48 -4.36 5.73
N VAL A 74 -12.38 -4.47 7.06
CA VAL A 74 -12.70 -3.39 8.00
C VAL A 74 -11.79 -2.19 7.78
N GLU A 75 -10.48 -2.39 7.63
CA GLU A 75 -9.53 -1.29 7.38
C GLU A 75 -9.73 -0.64 6.00
N GLN A 76 -10.07 -1.43 4.98
CA GLN A 76 -10.44 -0.92 3.66
C GLN A 76 -11.73 -0.11 3.70
N ALA A 77 -12.76 -0.57 4.42
CA ALA A 77 -14.02 0.14 4.59
C ALA A 77 -13.81 1.48 5.32
N LYS A 78 -13.02 1.49 6.39
CA LYS A 78 -12.61 2.71 7.10
C LYS A 78 -11.87 3.68 6.18
N ALA A 79 -10.97 3.19 5.32
CA ALA A 79 -10.27 4.02 4.35
C ALA A 79 -11.24 4.64 3.32
N ARG A 80 -12.20 3.85 2.79
CA ARG A 80 -13.24 4.34 1.87
C ARG A 80 -14.12 5.39 2.53
N SER A 81 -14.58 5.17 3.76
CA SER A 81 -15.39 6.14 4.52
C SER A 81 -14.64 7.45 4.74
N ARG A 82 -13.35 7.40 5.13
CA ARG A 82 -12.51 8.59 5.26
C ARG A 82 -12.33 9.34 3.94
N SER A 83 -12.19 8.63 2.83
CA SER A 83 -12.11 9.21 1.49
C SER A 83 -13.42 9.90 1.11
N ALA A 84 -14.56 9.24 1.34
CA ALA A 84 -15.88 9.80 1.08
C ALA A 84 -16.13 11.08 1.89
N ARG A 85 -15.76 11.11 3.18
CA ARG A 85 -15.84 12.35 4.00
C ARG A 85 -14.97 13.49 3.49
N ARG A 86 -13.86 13.19 2.81
CA ARG A 86 -12.89 14.18 2.35
C ARG A 86 -13.18 14.69 0.94
N PHE A 87 -13.75 13.86 0.08
CA PHE A 87 -13.92 14.13 -1.36
C PHE A 87 -15.37 14.05 -1.85
N GLY A 88 -16.30 13.56 -1.03
CA GLY A 88 -17.74 13.61 -1.30
C GLY A 88 -18.24 15.01 -1.01
N GLY A 89 -18.28 15.86 -2.03
CA GLY A 89 -18.72 17.24 -1.92
C GLY A 89 -20.14 17.36 -1.34
N SER A 90 -20.34 18.40 -0.54
CA SER A 90 -21.67 18.90 -0.18
C SER A 90 -22.49 19.11 -1.45
N PRO A 91 -23.76 18.66 -1.54
CA PRO A 91 -24.61 19.07 -2.65
C PRO A 91 -24.76 20.59 -2.53
N SER A 92 -24.09 21.33 -3.41
CA SER A 92 -24.38 22.74 -3.63
C SER A 92 -25.83 22.79 -4.12
N GLY A 93 -26.72 23.29 -3.26
CA GLY A 93 -28.14 23.44 -3.55
C GLY A 93 -28.34 24.25 -4.83
N THR A 94 -28.97 23.63 -5.80
CA THR A 94 -29.54 24.30 -6.97
C THR A 94 -31.05 24.22 -6.90
N ALA A 95 -31.65 25.41 -6.99
CA ALA A 95 -32.96 25.72 -7.56
C ALA A 95 -34.19 25.30 -6.76
N GLU A 96 -34.80 26.29 -6.10
CA GLU A 96 -36.26 26.39 -6.04
C GLU A 96 -36.65 27.69 -6.78
N ALA A 97 -37.63 27.54 -7.66
CA ALA A 97 -38.16 28.53 -8.60
C ALA A 97 -39.34 29.30 -8.00
#